data_AF-A0A6B0UNN3-F1
#
_entry.id   AF-A0A6B0UNN3-F1
#
_cell.length_a   1.000
_cell.length_b   1.000
_cell.length_c   1.000
_cell.angle_alpha   90.00
_cell.angle_beta   90.00
_cell.angle_gamma   90.00
#
_symmetry.space_group_name_H-M   'P 1'
#
loop_
_entity.id
_entity.type
_entity.pdbx_description
1 polymer ?
#
loop_
_entity_poly.entity_id
_entity_poly.type
_entity_poly.pdbx_seq_one_letter_code
_entity_poly.pdbx_strand_id
1 'polypeptide(L)'
;MKAVTFLFLICFSFTRQVTANDPIQVADHQYCESHQDINKALQNCDPFSWMYHRTYQPNPGEPEYACVYANVTKLNGTGKYMFMQGWTQADNKTIEVPLFVTTEKTPGYTGQEDNAMRVTLRT
;
A
#
# COMPACT_ATOMS: atom_id res chain seq x y z
N MET A 1 -45.69 25.16 -27.36
CA MET A 1 -45.04 24.02 -26.69
C MET A 1 -43.57 24.04 -27.09
N LYS A 2 -42.66 24.35 -26.17
CA LYS A 2 -41.20 24.27 -26.40
C LYS A 2 -40.71 23.04 -25.64
N ALA A 3 -40.21 22.04 -26.36
CA ALA A 3 -39.61 20.87 -25.76
C ALA A 3 -38.26 21.27 -25.15
N VAL A 4 -38.14 21.13 -23.83
CA VAL A 4 -36.87 21.29 -23.12
C VAL A 4 -36.27 19.89 -23.02
N THR A 5 -35.24 19.64 -23.82
CA THR A 5 -34.50 18.39 -23.82
C THR A 5 -33.57 18.38 -22.61
N PHE A 6 -33.87 17.55 -21.61
CA PHE A 6 -33.01 17.33 -20.44
C PHE A 6 -31.86 16.39 -20.84
N LEU A 7 -30.64 16.93 -20.99
CA LEU A 7 -29.44 16.12 -21.15
C LEU A 7 -29.11 15.49 -19.79
N PHE A 8 -29.44 14.21 -19.61
CA PHE A 8 -28.86 13.39 -18.55
C PHE A 8 -27.39 13.13 -18.89
N LEU A 9 -26.49 13.88 -18.26
CA LEU A 9 -25.05 13.57 -18.20
C LEU A 9 -24.88 12.27 -17.42
N ILE A 10 -24.83 11.15 -18.14
CA ILE A 10 -24.44 9.86 -17.56
C ILE A 10 -22.93 9.94 -17.32
N CYS A 11 -22.53 10.35 -16.12
CA CYS A 11 -21.19 10.09 -15.61
C CYS A 11 -21.04 8.58 -15.46
N PHE A 12 -20.53 7.92 -16.50
CA PHE A 12 -20.02 6.56 -16.42
C PHE A 12 -18.81 6.57 -15.47
N SER A 13 -19.06 6.34 -14.19
CA SER A 13 -18.03 5.97 -13.24
C SER A 13 -17.39 4.68 -13.74
N PHE A 14 -16.21 4.77 -14.33
CA PHE A 14 -15.35 3.63 -14.60
C PHE A 14 -14.92 3.04 -13.25
N THR A 15 -15.78 2.23 -12.64
CA THR A 15 -15.34 1.29 -11.62
C THR A 15 -14.45 0.28 -12.34
N ARG A 16 -13.14 0.49 -12.33
CA ARG A 16 -12.17 -0.55 -12.71
C ARG A 16 -12.40 -1.70 -11.74
N GLN A 17 -13.18 -2.70 -12.16
CA GLN A 17 -13.21 -3.99 -11.48
C GLN A 17 -11.84 -4.62 -11.71
N VAL A 18 -10.99 -4.56 -10.69
CA VAL A 18 -9.74 -5.33 -10.67
C VAL A 18 -10.13 -6.74 -10.21
N THR A 19 -10.51 -7.58 -11.17
CA THR A 19 -10.61 -9.02 -10.93
C THR A 19 -9.19 -9.57 -10.84
N ALA A 20 -8.77 -9.98 -9.64
CA ALA A 20 -7.54 -10.74 -9.45
C ALA A 20 -7.75 -12.13 -10.09
N ASN A 21 -7.30 -12.29 -11.34
CA ASN A 21 -7.24 -13.60 -11.99
C ASN A 21 -6.08 -14.38 -11.35
N ASP A 22 -6.40 -15.55 -10.79
CA ASP A 22 -5.53 -16.52 -10.11
C ASP A 22 -4.51 -15.97 -9.08
N PRO A 23 -4.66 -16.31 -7.78
CA PRO A 23 -3.77 -15.81 -6.72
C PRO A 23 -2.30 -16.25 -6.85
N ILE A 24 -2.00 -17.20 -7.74
CA ILE A 24 -0.69 -17.85 -7.85
C ILE A 24 0.25 -17.18 -8.87
N GLN A 25 -0.26 -16.32 -9.78
CA GLN A 25 0.57 -15.84 -10.90
C GLN A 25 1.47 -14.62 -10.61
N VAL A 26 1.31 -13.90 -9.50
CA VAL A 26 2.16 -12.73 -9.21
C VAL A 26 3.27 -13.05 -8.22
N ALA A 27 3.00 -13.90 -7.22
CA ALA A 27 3.93 -14.13 -6.12
C ALA A 27 5.22 -14.88 -6.53
N ASP A 28 5.11 -15.87 -7.43
CA ASP A 28 6.21 -16.77 -7.79
C ASP A 28 6.55 -16.75 -9.29
N HIS A 29 6.03 -15.77 -10.03
CA HIS A 29 6.26 -15.70 -11.46
C HIS A 29 7.60 -15.01 -11.74
N GLN A 30 8.50 -15.70 -12.45
CA GLN A 30 9.88 -15.26 -12.69
C GLN A 30 9.98 -13.85 -13.32
N TYR A 31 9.01 -13.46 -14.16
CA TYR A 31 8.96 -12.10 -14.71
C TYR A 31 8.69 -11.02 -13.63
N CYS A 32 7.95 -11.37 -12.58
CA CYS A 32 7.55 -10.45 -11.52
C CYS A 32 8.64 -10.27 -10.45
N GLU A 33 9.56 -11.24 -10.31
CA GLU A 33 10.62 -11.23 -9.30
C GLU A 33 11.44 -9.93 -9.32
N SER A 34 11.87 -9.48 -10.51
CA SER A 34 12.66 -8.24 -10.66
C SER A 34 11.90 -6.96 -10.31
N HIS A 35 10.58 -7.05 -10.16
CA HIS A 35 9.67 -5.96 -9.77
C HIS A 35 9.20 -6.07 -8.31
N GLN A 36 9.67 -7.08 -7.57
CA GLN A 36 9.27 -7.38 -6.19
C GLN A 36 10.39 -7.17 -5.17
N ASP A 37 11.50 -6.55 -5.56
CA ASP A 37 12.58 -6.18 -4.66
C ASP A 37 12.12 -5.06 -3.70
N ILE A 38 11.72 -5.47 -2.50
CA ILE A 38 11.28 -4.57 -1.44
C ILE A 38 12.41 -3.66 -0.97
N ASN A 39 13.65 -4.17 -0.88
CA ASN A 39 14.78 -3.37 -0.42
C ASN A 39 15.07 -2.22 -1.37
N LYS A 40 14.95 -2.46 -2.68
CA LYS A 40 15.08 -1.42 -3.70
C LYS A 40 13.94 -0.42 -3.65
N ALA A 41 12.70 -0.88 -3.43
CA ALA A 41 11.54 0.01 -3.30
C ALA A 41 11.65 0.97 -2.11
N LEU A 42 12.17 0.48 -0.97
CA LEU A 42 12.32 1.26 0.27
C LEU A 42 13.55 2.19 0.29
N GLN A 43 14.45 2.08 -0.69
CA GLN A 43 15.65 2.91 -0.82
C GLN A 43 15.53 3.93 -1.97
N ASN A 44 14.32 4.43 -2.20
CA ASN A 44 14.05 5.48 -3.17
C ASN A 44 14.64 6.84 -2.71
N CYS A 45 14.76 7.79 -3.63
CA CYS A 45 15.27 9.14 -3.30
C CYS A 45 14.29 9.95 -2.44
N ASP A 46 12.99 9.68 -2.58
CA ASP A 46 11.93 10.29 -1.78
C ASP A 46 11.37 9.28 -0.78
N PRO A 47 11.79 9.32 0.50
CA PRO A 47 11.40 8.33 1.50
C PRO A 47 9.91 8.45 1.90
N PHE A 48 9.22 9.47 1.40
CA PHE A 48 7.81 9.71 1.69
C PHE A 48 6.91 9.02 0.67
N SER A 49 5.91 8.28 1.14
CA SER A 49 4.95 7.57 0.28
C SER A 49 3.53 7.73 0.80
N TRP A 50 2.60 8.04 -0.12
CA TRP A 50 1.17 8.17 0.17
C TRP A 50 0.39 6.93 -0.30
N MET A 51 -0.57 6.47 0.49
CA MET A 51 -1.56 5.50 0.03
C MET A 51 -2.67 6.23 -0.73
N TYR A 52 -2.52 6.32 -2.05
CA TYR A 52 -3.53 6.96 -2.91
C TYR A 52 -4.79 6.11 -3.11
N HIS A 53 -4.65 4.78 -3.14
CA HIS A 53 -5.74 3.87 -3.41
C HIS A 53 -5.62 2.58 -2.59
N ARG A 54 -6.74 2.10 -2.04
CA ARG A 54 -6.92 0.77 -1.45
C ARG A 54 -8.31 0.24 -1.82
N THR A 55 -8.45 -1.08 -1.87
CA THR A 55 -9.72 -1.73 -2.23
C THR A 55 -10.52 -2.23 -1.03
N TYR A 56 -9.87 -2.45 0.11
CA TYR A 56 -10.57 -2.86 1.33
C TYR A 56 -11.17 -1.64 2.05
N GLN A 57 -12.32 -1.86 2.69
CA GLN A 57 -12.94 -0.92 3.61
C GLN A 57 -12.54 -1.29 5.05
N PRO A 58 -12.41 -0.32 5.96
CA PRO A 58 -12.24 -0.60 7.39
C PRO A 58 -13.38 -1.50 7.91
N ASN A 59 -13.09 -2.36 8.88
CA ASN A 59 -14.13 -3.16 9.52
C ASN A 59 -15.12 -2.25 10.30
N PRO A 60 -16.39 -2.67 10.51
CA PRO A 60 -17.31 -1.93 11.36
C PRO A 60 -16.71 -1.66 12.74
N GLY A 61 -16.60 -0.38 13.12
CA GLY A 61 -16.01 0.07 14.38
C GLY A 61 -14.53 0.45 14.31
N GLU A 62 -13.83 0.15 13.21
CA GLU A 62 -12.52 0.73 12.93
C GLU A 62 -12.66 2.18 12.45
N PRO A 63 -11.71 3.07 12.80
CA PRO A 63 -11.74 4.44 12.32
C PRO A 63 -11.54 4.48 10.81
N GLU A 64 -12.15 5.47 10.16
CA GLU A 64 -11.81 5.79 8.78
C GLU A 64 -10.39 6.37 8.74
N TYR A 65 -9.50 5.69 8.03
CA TYR A 65 -8.12 6.15 7.82
C TYR A 65 -8.06 6.98 6.53
N ALA A 66 -7.92 8.29 6.66
CA ALA A 66 -7.69 9.20 5.54
C ALA A 66 -6.21 9.64 5.48
N CYS A 67 -5.76 10.13 4.32
CA CYS A 67 -4.44 10.74 4.15
C CYS A 67 -3.29 9.88 4.69
N VAL A 68 -3.32 8.57 4.42
CA VAL A 68 -2.33 7.64 4.96
C VAL A 68 -1.00 7.80 4.25
N TYR A 69 0.09 7.88 5.01
CA TYR A 69 1.44 7.96 4.49
C TYR A 69 2.44 7.16 5.33
N ALA A 70 3.63 6.95 4.76
CA ALA A 70 4.80 6.47 5.48
C ALA A 70 6.02 7.32 5.09
N ASN A 71 6.81 7.70 6.09
CA ASN A 71 8.15 8.26 5.90
C ASN A 71 9.18 7.21 6.34
N VAL A 72 10.00 6.74 5.39
CA VAL A 72 10.88 5.59 5.57
C VAL A 72 12.28 6.03 5.99
N THR A 73 12.78 5.44 7.08
CA THR A 73 14.17 5.59 7.53
C THR A 73 14.87 4.24 7.49
N LYS A 74 16.00 4.15 6.78
CA LYS A 74 16.87 2.97 6.82
C LYS A 74 17.60 2.89 8.16
N LEU A 75 17.56 1.72 8.78
CA LEU A 75 18.25 1.45 10.05
C LEU A 75 19.56 0.70 9.79
N ASN A 76 20.35 0.54 10.85
CA ASN A 76 21.57 -0.27 10.78
C ASN A 76 21.24 -1.76 10.58
N GLY A 77 21.82 -2.34 9.54
CA GLY A 77 21.63 -3.74 9.15
C GLY A 77 20.87 -3.89 7.84
N THR A 78 21.09 -5.02 7.16
CA THR A 78 20.39 -5.34 5.91
C THR A 78 18.91 -5.58 6.17
N GLY A 79 18.05 -5.01 5.33
CA GLY A 79 16.61 -5.23 5.40
C GLY A 79 15.89 -4.54 6.57
N LYS A 80 16.55 -3.66 7.32
CA LYS A 80 15.98 -3.03 8.52
C LYS A 80 15.58 -1.58 8.27
N TYR A 81 14.33 -1.26 8.57
CA TYR A 81 13.74 0.06 8.35
C TYR A 81 12.84 0.46 9.52
N MET A 82 12.60 1.76 9.66
CA MET A 82 11.53 2.34 10.48
C MET A 82 10.62 3.14 9.56
N PHE A 83 9.32 2.88 9.59
CA PHE A 83 8.32 3.68 8.91
C PHE A 83 7.64 4.56 9.96
N MET A 84 7.75 5.88 9.82
CA MET A 84 6.81 6.77 10.52
C MET A 84 5.51 6.75 9.74
N GLN A 85 4.56 5.91 10.16
CA GLN A 85 3.27 5.79 9.49
C GLN A 85 2.29 6.80 10.07
N GLY A 86 1.69 7.62 9.20
CA GLY A 86 0.70 8.62 9.58
C GLY A 86 -0.65 8.40 8.91
N TRP A 87 -1.72 8.84 9.58
CA TRP A 87 -3.06 8.94 9.00
C TRP A 87 -3.90 9.99 9.72
N THR A 88 -4.89 10.54 9.03
CA THR A 88 -5.86 11.50 9.55
C THR A 88 -7.15 10.79 9.94
N GLN A 89 -7.65 11.11 11.14
CA GLN A 89 -8.92 10.63 11.67
C GLN A 89 -10.07 11.57 11.28
N ALA A 90 -11.32 11.15 11.50
CA ALA A 90 -12.51 11.93 11.15
C ALA A 90 -12.61 13.30 11.85
N ASP A 91 -11.91 13.50 12.97
CA ASP A 91 -11.82 14.77 13.69
C ASP A 91 -10.69 15.70 13.18
N ASN A 92 -10.10 15.38 12.02
CA ASN A 92 -8.95 16.06 11.41
C ASN A 92 -7.66 15.98 12.21
N LYS A 93 -7.56 15.07 13.19
CA LYS A 93 -6.30 14.81 13.89
C LYS A 93 -5.44 13.83 13.11
N THR A 94 -4.17 14.18 12.91
CA THR A 94 -3.17 13.23 12.39
C THR A 94 -2.54 12.45 13.54
N ILE A 95 -2.52 11.13 13.40
CA ILE A 95 -1.79 10.21 14.28
C ILE A 95 -0.57 9.71 13.53
N GLU A 96 0.56 9.65 14.20
CA GLU A 96 1.79 9.04 13.69
C GLU A 96 2.25 7.93 14.64
N VAL A 97 2.65 6.80 14.07
CA VAL A 97 3.16 5.65 14.81
C VAL A 97 4.44 5.14 14.14
N PRO A 98 5.53 4.95 14.90
CA PRO A 98 6.73 4.31 14.37
C PRO A 98 6.49 2.80 14.25
N LEU A 99 6.73 2.26 13.05
CA LEU A 99 6.71 0.84 12.77
C LEU A 99 8.11 0.36 12.39
N PHE A 100 8.58 -0.69 13.03
CA PHE A 100 9.86 -1.32 12.72
C PHE A 100 9.65 -2.45 11.72
N VAL A 101 10.49 -2.49 10.69
CA VAL A 101 10.34 -3.38 9.55
C VAL A 101 11.61 -4.16 9.31
N THR A 102 11.45 -5.47 9.14
CA THR A 102 12.49 -6.36 8.62
C THR A 102 11.99 -6.99 7.33
N THR A 103 12.74 -6.83 6.24
CA THR A 103 12.45 -7.52 4.98
C THR A 103 12.90 -8.98 5.09
N GLU A 104 12.12 -9.89 4.54
CA GLU A 104 12.40 -11.32 4.58
C GLU A 104 11.83 -12.04 3.33
N LYS A 105 12.29 -13.27 3.11
CA LYS A 105 11.67 -14.19 2.16
C LYS A 105 10.55 -14.96 2.83
N THR A 106 9.42 -15.04 2.16
CA THR A 106 8.31 -15.91 2.57
C THR A 106 8.80 -17.36 2.61
N PRO A 107 8.42 -18.18 3.61
CA PRO A 107 8.79 -19.58 3.65
C PRO A 107 8.40 -20.33 2.37
N GLY A 108 9.38 -21.00 1.74
CA GLY A 108 9.19 -21.73 0.48
C GLY A 108 9.41 -20.90 -0.79
N TYR A 109 9.62 -19.58 -0.68
CA TYR A 109 9.96 -18.72 -1.82
C TYR A 109 11.36 -19.03 -2.35
N THR A 110 11.49 -19.25 -3.67
CA THR A 110 12.77 -19.61 -4.31
C THR A 110 13.48 -18.45 -5.00
N GLY A 111 12.87 -17.25 -5.03
CA GLY A 111 13.47 -16.06 -5.62
C GLY A 111 14.65 -15.51 -4.80
N GLN A 112 15.43 -14.63 -5.42
CA GLN A 112 16.64 -14.04 -4.86
C GLN A 112 16.35 -12.90 -3.89
N GLU A 113 15.32 -12.10 -4.16
CA GLU A 113 15.02 -10.89 -3.39
C GLU A 113 14.07 -11.16 -2.22
N ASP A 114 14.04 -10.25 -1.25
CA ASP A 114 13.04 -10.28 -0.17
C ASP A 114 11.67 -9.89 -0.72
N ASN A 115 10.67 -10.77 -0.53
CA ASN A 115 9.31 -10.58 -1.03
C ASN A 115 8.27 -10.34 0.07
N ALA A 116 8.70 -10.27 1.33
CA ALA A 116 7.84 -9.98 2.47
C ALA A 116 8.47 -8.96 3.43
N MET A 117 7.61 -8.39 4.27
CA MET A 117 7.99 -7.51 5.37
C MET A 117 7.36 -8.00 6.66
N ARG A 118 8.19 -8.22 7.68
CA ARG A 118 7.74 -8.37 9.06
C ARG A 118 7.70 -7.00 9.71
N VAL A 119 6.51 -6.60 10.19
CA VAL A 119 6.26 -5.29 10.79
C VAL A 119 5.93 -5.44 12.28
N THR A 120 6.56 -4.64 13.12
CA THR A 120 6.39 -4.66 14.58
C THR A 120 6.31 -3.25 15.17
N LEU A 121 5.64 -3.13 16.32
CA LEU A 121 5.63 -1.90 17.12
C LEU A 121 6.87 -1.74 18.02
N ARG A 122 7.74 -2.76 18.06
CA ARG A 122 8.93 -2.83 18.94
C ARG A 122 10.12 -3.31 18.12
N THR A 123 11.30 -2.76 18.43
CA THR A 123 12.61 -3.25 17.94
C THR A 123 12.98 -4.60 18.51
#